data_AF-A0A2H3B4G4-F1
#
_entry.id   AF-A0A2H3B4G4-F1
#
_cell.length_a   1.000
_cell.length_b   1.000
_cell.length_c   1.000
_cell.angle_alpha   90.00
_cell.angle_beta   90.00
_cell.angle_gamma   90.00
#
_symmetry.space_group_name_H-M   'P 1'
#
loop_
_entity.id
_entity.type
_entity.pdbx_description
1 polymer ?
#
loop_
_entity_poly.entity_id
_entity_poly.type
_entity_poly.pdbx_seq_one_letter_code
_entity_poly.pdbx_strand_id
1 'polypeptide(L)'
;DPIKVYTNSTLRSQCAASSAFFGPSSKCNVAERVPGAQTNPRAELFGFLLALKMTPMHRLLVIHTRSTLAIRAVVHLSPMQKECGWICMNADLLKNINDFLCARTAPVEFVLIQ
;
A
#
# COMPACT_ATOMS: atom_id res chain seq x y z
N ASP A 1 21.01 -1.42 -3.18
CA ASP A 1 19.96 -1.55 -4.20
C ASP A 1 18.55 -1.30 -3.68
N PRO A 2 17.70 -0.59 -4.44
CA PRO A 2 16.29 -0.43 -4.11
C PRO A 2 15.54 -1.77 -4.19
N ILE A 3 14.55 -1.95 -3.32
CA ILE A 3 13.59 -3.05 -3.41
C ILE A 3 12.42 -2.56 -4.28
N LYS A 4 12.24 -3.20 -5.44
CA LYS A 4 11.12 -2.91 -6.35
C LYS A 4 9.99 -3.88 -6.08
N VAL A 5 8.78 -3.37 -5.97
CA VAL A 5 7.58 -4.17 -5.74
C VAL A 5 6.45 -3.68 -6.64
N TYR A 6 5.66 -4.61 -7.17
CA TYR A 6 4.50 -4.33 -8.00
C TYR A 6 3.25 -4.67 -7.21
N THR A 7 2.36 -3.71 -7.03
CA THR A 7 1.08 -3.94 -6.36
C THR A 7 -0.03 -4.11 -7.36
N ASN A 8 -0.89 -5.10 -7.14
CA ASN A 8 -2.09 -5.29 -7.94
C ASN A 8 -3.28 -5.62 -7.03
N SER A 9 -4.44 -5.08 -7.39
CA SER A 9 -5.70 -5.29 -6.68
C SER A 9 -6.76 -5.81 -7.64
N THR A 10 -7.75 -6.51 -7.09
CA THR A 10 -8.92 -6.97 -7.84
C THR A 10 -10.17 -6.88 -6.98
N LEU A 11 -11.30 -6.61 -7.63
CA LEU A 11 -12.63 -6.72 -7.05
C LEU A 11 -13.50 -7.51 -8.01
N ARG A 12 -13.94 -8.69 -7.58
CA ARG A 12 -14.83 -9.56 -8.34
C ARG A 12 -15.95 -10.03 -7.41
N SER A 13 -17.20 -9.89 -7.86
CA SER A 13 -18.39 -10.39 -7.13
C SER A 13 -18.38 -10.01 -5.64
N GLN A 14 -18.08 -8.74 -5.33
CA GLN A 14 -17.98 -8.19 -3.97
C GLN A 14 -16.87 -8.82 -3.09
N CYS A 15 -15.89 -9.49 -3.69
CA CYS A 15 -14.67 -9.94 -3.01
C CYS A 15 -13.48 -9.16 -3.56
N ALA A 16 -12.79 -8.47 -2.66
CA ALA A 16 -11.60 -7.72 -2.97
C ALA A 16 -10.35 -8.48 -2.53
N ALA A 17 -9.31 -8.49 -3.35
CA ALA A 17 -8.00 -9.02 -3.01
C ALA A 17 -6.91 -8.05 -3.46
N SER A 18 -5.75 -8.12 -2.79
CA SER A 18 -4.58 -7.33 -3.14
C SER A 18 -3.31 -8.16 -3.05
N SER A 19 -2.28 -7.73 -3.74
CA SER A 19 -1.01 -8.44 -3.84
C SER A 19 0.17 -7.49 -3.92
N ALA A 20 1.32 -7.94 -3.43
CA ALA A 20 2.62 -7.31 -3.56
C ALA A 20 3.60 -8.33 -4.15
N PHE A 21 4.10 -8.05 -5.35
CA PHE A 21 4.98 -8.91 -6.12
C PHE A 21 6.39 -8.31 -6.21
N PHE A 22 7.36 -9.01 -5.64
CA PHE A 22 8.77 -8.61 -5.55
C PHE A 22 9.64 -9.25 -6.65
N GLY A 23 9.06 -10.12 -7.47
CA GLY A 23 9.74 -10.81 -8.55
C GLY A 23 9.51 -12.33 -8.53
N PRO A 24 9.89 -13.04 -9.60
CA PRO A 24 9.75 -14.49 -9.69
C PRO A 24 10.43 -15.19 -8.51
N SER A 25 9.76 -16.18 -7.92
CA SER A 25 10.27 -17.00 -6.82
C SER A 25 10.65 -16.25 -5.52
N SER A 26 10.32 -14.96 -5.41
CA SER A 26 10.54 -14.21 -4.17
C SER A 26 9.65 -14.75 -3.05
N LYS A 27 10.26 -15.08 -1.90
CA LYS A 27 9.55 -15.50 -0.69
C LYS A 27 8.72 -14.36 -0.06
N CYS A 28 8.95 -13.12 -0.48
CA CYS A 28 8.20 -11.95 -0.04
C CYS A 28 6.92 -11.71 -0.86
N ASN A 29 6.71 -12.47 -1.94
CA ASN A 29 5.47 -12.37 -2.72
C ASN A 29 4.27 -12.74 -1.84
N VAL A 30 3.26 -11.87 -1.84
CA VAL A 30 2.07 -12.04 -1.01
C VAL A 30 0.83 -11.62 -1.78
N ALA A 31 -0.25 -12.39 -1.61
CA ALA A 31 -1.58 -12.05 -2.10
C ALA A 31 -2.60 -12.44 -1.04
N GLU A 32 -3.44 -11.48 -0.65
CA GLU A 32 -4.38 -11.64 0.45
C GLU A 32 -5.75 -11.04 0.11
N ARG A 33 -6.80 -11.64 0.68
CA ARG A 33 -8.14 -11.05 0.66
C ARG A 33 -8.12 -9.77 1.48
N VAL A 34 -8.73 -8.71 0.96
CA VAL A 34 -8.78 -7.42 1.66
C VAL A 34 -9.60 -7.60 2.95
N PRO A 35 -9.09 -7.19 4.12
CA PRO A 35 -9.86 -7.25 5.35
C PRO A 35 -10.92 -6.13 5.38
N GLY A 36 -12.06 -6.36 6.03
CA GLY A 36 -13.12 -5.36 6.15
C GLY A 36 -13.90 -5.13 4.86
N ALA A 37 -14.17 -3.87 4.50
CA ALA A 37 -14.97 -3.51 3.34
C ALA A 37 -14.37 -4.02 2.02
N GLN A 38 -15.18 -4.61 1.14
CA GLN A 38 -14.69 -5.20 -0.11
C GLN A 38 -14.81 -4.18 -1.25
N THR A 39 -13.93 -3.18 -1.26
CA THR A 39 -13.96 -2.07 -2.24
C THR A 39 -12.62 -1.93 -2.97
N ASN A 40 -12.67 -1.39 -4.19
CA ASN A 40 -11.49 -1.14 -5.01
C ASN A 40 -10.46 -0.21 -4.32
N PRO A 41 -10.82 0.98 -3.81
CA PRO A 41 -9.86 1.87 -3.15
C PRO A 41 -9.17 1.23 -1.94
N ARG A 42 -9.92 0.44 -1.17
CA ARG A 42 -9.37 -0.27 -0.01
C ARG A 42 -8.40 -1.37 -0.45
N ALA A 43 -8.71 -2.08 -1.53
CA ALA A 43 -7.82 -3.09 -2.10
C ALA A 43 -6.49 -2.49 -2.59
N GLU A 44 -6.54 -1.32 -3.22
CA GLU A 44 -5.35 -0.61 -3.68
C GLU A 44 -4.47 -0.16 -2.50
N LEU A 45 -5.06 0.44 -1.46
CA LEU A 45 -4.35 0.80 -0.23
C LEU A 45 -3.77 -0.43 0.49
N PHE A 46 -4.52 -1.53 0.54
CA PHE A 46 -4.05 -2.75 1.18
C PHE A 46 -2.81 -3.33 0.48
N GLY A 47 -2.70 -3.16 -0.84
CA GLY A 47 -1.50 -3.55 -1.59
C GLY A 47 -0.26 -2.79 -1.13
N PHE A 48 -0.38 -1.49 -0.82
CA PHE A 48 0.72 -0.70 -0.27
C PHE A 48 1.11 -1.21 1.13
N LEU A 49 0.13 -1.53 1.98
CA LEU A 49 0.39 -2.07 3.30
C LEU A 49 1.12 -3.42 3.23
N LEU A 50 0.72 -4.32 2.33
CA LEU A 50 1.42 -5.59 2.09
C LEU A 50 2.88 -5.35 1.67
N ALA A 51 3.10 -4.46 0.70
CA ALA A 51 4.45 -4.09 0.25
C ALA A 51 5.32 -3.56 1.41
N LEU A 52 4.77 -2.66 2.24
CA LEU A 52 5.47 -2.09 3.39
C LEU A 52 5.82 -3.16 4.43
N LYS A 53 4.87 -4.05 4.77
CA LYS A 53 5.07 -5.12 5.76
C LYS A 53 6.15 -6.13 5.34
N MET A 54 6.24 -6.44 4.05
CA MET A 54 7.19 -7.43 3.52
C MET A 54 8.58 -6.84 3.25
N THR A 55 8.78 -5.53 3.42
CA THR A 55 10.03 -4.85 3.08
C THR A 55 10.78 -4.37 4.33
N PRO A 56 12.08 -4.70 4.50
CA PRO A 56 12.91 -4.17 5.58
C PRO A 56 12.88 -2.63 5.66
N MET A 57 12.80 -2.08 6.88
CA MET A 57 12.60 -0.64 7.14
C MET A 57 13.74 0.27 6.67
N HIS A 58 14.95 -0.27 6.51
CA HIS A 58 16.19 0.45 6.22
C HIS A 58 16.62 0.39 4.74
N ARG A 59 15.78 -0.17 3.87
CA ARG A 59 16.04 -0.25 2.42
C ARG A 59 15.07 0.67 1.67
N LEU A 60 15.57 1.38 0.67
CA LEU A 60 14.72 2.13 -0.26
C LEU A 60 13.72 1.16 -0.89
N LEU A 61 12.43 1.50 -0.80
CA LEU A 61 11.32 0.76 -1.38
C LEU A 61 10.72 1.56 -2.53
N VAL A 62 10.56 0.93 -3.70
CA VAL A 62 9.93 1.51 -4.88
C VAL A 62 8.67 0.71 -5.19
N ILE A 63 7.51 1.32 -4.97
CA ILE A 63 6.19 0.71 -5.19
C ILE A 63 5.67 1.10 -6.56
N HIS A 64 5.61 0.14 -7.47
CA HIS A 64 4.99 0.27 -8.79
C HIS A 64 3.51 -0.09 -8.70
N THR A 65 2.65 0.81 -9.17
CA THR A 65 1.19 0.65 -9.10
C THR A 65 0.50 1.37 -10.24
N ARG A 66 -0.72 0.92 -10.58
CA ARG A 66 -1.62 1.62 -11.51
C ARG A 66 -2.61 2.56 -10.79
N SER A 67 -2.65 2.53 -9.46
CA SER A 67 -3.61 3.32 -8.69
C SER A 67 -3.07 4.71 -8.36
N THR A 68 -3.51 5.72 -9.12
CA THR A 68 -3.31 7.13 -8.76
C THR A 68 -4.07 7.51 -7.49
N LEU A 69 -5.21 6.84 -7.22
CA LEU A 69 -6.04 7.08 -6.05
C LEU A 69 -5.28 6.75 -4.76
N ALA A 70 -4.67 5.56 -4.69
CA ALA A 70 -3.93 5.13 -3.51
C ALA A 70 -2.71 6.02 -3.25
N ILE A 71 -1.98 6.42 -4.30
CA ILE A 71 -0.87 7.38 -4.18
C ILE A 71 -1.37 8.69 -3.59
N ARG A 72 -2.44 9.27 -4.14
CA ARG A 72 -2.99 10.54 -3.64
C ARG A 72 -3.46 10.43 -2.18
N ALA A 73 -4.10 9.34 -1.82
CA ALA A 73 -4.60 9.12 -0.46
C ALA A 73 -3.46 9.04 0.57
N VAL A 74 -2.34 8.41 0.22
CA VAL A 74 -1.18 8.30 1.11
C VAL A 74 -0.35 9.57 1.13
N VAL A 75 -0.02 10.14 -0.04
CA VAL A 75 0.91 11.26 -0.15
C VAL A 75 0.26 12.59 0.28
N HIS A 76 -1.01 12.81 -0.08
CA HIS A 76 -1.66 14.11 0.15
C HIS A 76 -2.68 14.09 1.27
N LEU A 77 -3.48 13.02 1.40
CA LEU A 77 -4.56 13.01 2.40
C LEU A 77 -4.08 12.58 3.78
N SER A 78 -3.15 11.63 3.88
CA SER A 78 -2.72 11.09 5.18
C SER A 78 -2.09 12.14 6.12
N PRO A 79 -1.27 13.10 5.67
CA PRO A 79 -0.77 14.17 6.53
C PRO A 79 -1.90 15.00 7.16
N MET A 80 -2.87 15.44 6.35
CA MET A 80 -4.04 16.19 6.83
C MET A 80 -4.90 15.33 7.77
N GLN A 81 -5.14 14.06 7.42
CA GLN A 81 -5.95 13.16 8.23
C GLN A 81 -5.31 12.83 9.59
N LYS A 82 -3.98 12.79 9.67
CA LYS A 82 -3.25 12.65 10.93
C LYS A 82 -3.58 13.77 11.91
N GLU A 83 -3.69 15.00 11.42
CA GLU A 83 -4.07 16.17 12.21
C GLU A 83 -5.55 16.15 12.58
N CYS A 84 -6.42 15.64 11.70
CA CYS A 84 -7.86 15.50 11.93
C CYS A 84 -8.26 14.24 12.71
N GLY A 85 -7.32 13.49 13.28
CA GLY A 85 -7.62 12.30 14.09
C GLY A 85 -8.11 11.08 13.28
N TRP A 86 -7.77 10.99 12.00
CA TRP A 86 -8.10 9.88 11.10
C TRP A 86 -9.61 9.65 10.89
N ILE A 87 -10.39 10.72 10.79
CA ILE A 87 -11.83 10.63 10.55
C ILE A 87 -12.11 10.60 9.04
N CYS A 88 -11.89 9.44 8.42
CA CYS A 88 -12.16 9.23 6.99
C CYS A 88 -12.39 7.76 6.62
N MET A 89 -12.80 7.52 5.37
CA MET A 89 -12.91 6.16 4.82
C MET A 89 -11.53 5.50 4.73
N ASN A 90 -11.44 4.23 5.12
CA ASN A 90 -10.18 3.45 5.16
C ASN A 90 -9.12 4.04 6.09
N ALA A 91 -9.53 4.84 7.09
CA ALA A 91 -8.65 5.42 8.09
C ALA A 91 -7.72 4.41 8.76
N ASP A 92 -8.20 3.19 9.00
CA ASP A 92 -7.42 2.09 9.57
C ASP A 92 -6.21 1.71 8.70
N LEU A 93 -6.40 1.62 7.37
CA LEU A 93 -5.29 1.35 6.45
C LEU A 93 -4.38 2.55 6.28
N LEU A 94 -4.94 3.76 6.14
CA LEU A 94 -4.15 4.98 5.97
C LEU A 94 -3.26 5.26 7.17
N LYS A 95 -3.79 5.09 8.39
CA LYS A 95 -3.03 5.20 9.62
C LYS A 95 -1.89 4.18 9.66
N ASN A 96 -2.19 2.90 9.41
CA ASN A 96 -1.15 1.86 9.40
C ASN A 96 -0.06 2.15 8.36
N ILE A 97 -0.44 2.52 7.14
CA ILE A 97 0.51 2.90 6.10
C ILE A 97 1.37 4.07 6.56
N ASN A 98 0.75 5.13 7.10
CA ASN A 98 1.48 6.28 7.65
C ASN A 98 2.45 5.88 8.76
N ASP A 99 2.04 5.01 9.68
CA ASP A 99 2.90 4.54 10.78
C ASP A 99 4.13 3.78 10.23
N PHE A 100 3.94 2.93 9.22
CA PHE A 100 5.06 2.31 8.50
C PHE A 100 5.95 3.36 7.84
N LEU A 101 5.39 4.33 7.11
CA LEU A 101 6.17 5.35 6.43
C LEU A 101 6.99 6.21 7.41
N CYS A 102 6.41 6.59 8.54
CA CYS A 102 7.11 7.36 9.59
C CYS A 102 8.18 6.52 10.32
N ALA A 103 7.98 5.21 10.48
CA ALA A 103 8.93 4.34 11.17
C ALA A 103 10.12 3.91 10.30
N ARG A 104 10.05 4.06 8.98
CA ARG A 104 11.13 3.69 8.07
C ARG A 104 12.29 4.67 8.16
N THR A 105 13.51 4.13 8.12
CA THR A 105 14.76 4.93 8.04
C THR A 105 15.21 5.15 6.60
N ALA A 106 14.62 4.44 5.65
CA ALA A 106 14.83 4.64 4.22
C ALA A 106 13.52 5.05 3.52
N PRO A 107 13.60 5.89 2.47
CA PRO A 107 12.43 6.43 1.80
C PRO A 107 11.60 5.37 1.08
N VAL A 108 10.36 5.76 0.75
CA VAL A 108 9.45 5.02 -0.12
C VAL A 108 9.12 5.91 -1.32
N GLU A 109 9.32 5.38 -2.52
CA GLU A 109 8.96 6.02 -3.78
C GLU A 109 7.76 5.33 -4.40
N PHE A 110 6.82 6.11 -4.92
CA PHE A 110 5.67 5.60 -5.66
C PHE A 110 5.86 5.88 -7.14
N VAL A 111 5.75 4.84 -7.97
CA VAL A 111 5.88 4.94 -9.43
C VAL A 111 4.57 4.49 -10.07
N LEU A 112 3.92 5.42 -10.77
CA LEU A 112 2.77 5.09 -11.59
C LEU A 112 3.23 4.32 -12.83
N ILE A 113 2.63 3.16 -13.05
CA ILE A 113 2.82 2.35 -14.26
C ILE A 113 1.52 2.30 -15.07
N GLN A 114 1.65 2.07 -16.38
CA GLN A 114 0.52 1.96 -17.30
C GLN A 114 -0.10 0.57 -17.26
#